data_AF-A0A8B6Y1Y4-F1
#
_entry.id   AF-A0A8B6Y1Y4-F1
#
_cell.length_a   1.000
_cell.length_b   1.000
_cell.length_c   1.000
_cell.angle_alpha   90.00
_cell.angle_beta   90.00
_cell.angle_gamma   90.00
#
_symmetry.space_group_name_H-M   'P 1'
#
loop_
_entity.id
_entity.type
_entity.pdbx_description
1 polymer ?
#
loop_
_entity_poly.entity_id
_entity_poly.type
_entity_poly.pdbx_seq_one_letter_code
_entity_poly.pdbx_strand_id
1 'polypeptide(L)'
;MGYIGICAASRRLPKDARTLLKTLSNISLQNKCGGDYINYGLETNILKHLSKYPDLEKIELVVNVDGIPLFKSISLALWPILCSFLSIQPYAVAIFCGNSKPSSEESFIFDFVNELSILLQNGIKTPYKHYLVSLKPFCCDAPAQQFLKSIISHNGYDSCEQCVIRGAHIYHQ
;
A
#
# COMPACT_ATOMS: atom_id res chain seq x y z
N MET A 1 -16.40 -45.53 32.09
CA MET A 1 -17.23 -45.33 30.88
C MET A 1 -18.38 -44.40 31.23
N GLY A 2 -18.31 -43.13 30.80
CA GLY A 2 -19.25 -42.07 31.16
C GLY A 2 -20.17 -41.68 30.00
N TYR A 3 -21.46 -41.66 30.34
CA TYR A 3 -22.69 -41.27 29.66
C TYR A 3 -22.71 -40.07 28.67
N ILE A 4 -23.45 -40.27 27.57
CA ILE A 4 -24.62 -39.52 27.04
C ILE A 4 -24.60 -37.97 27.04
N GLY A 5 -24.84 -37.40 25.84
CA GLY A 5 -25.87 -36.36 25.65
C GLY A 5 -25.48 -34.87 25.75
N ILE A 6 -25.50 -34.20 24.59
CA ILE A 6 -25.85 -32.79 24.30
C ILE A 6 -25.51 -31.73 25.36
N CYS A 7 -24.57 -30.84 25.03
CA CYS A 7 -24.57 -29.46 25.55
C CYS A 7 -24.49 -28.46 24.39
N ALA A 8 -25.61 -27.81 24.13
CA ALA A 8 -25.69 -26.62 23.31
C ALA A 8 -24.84 -25.51 23.94
N ALA A 9 -23.80 -25.05 23.24
CA ALA A 9 -23.28 -23.72 23.48
C ALA A 9 -23.99 -22.76 22.51
N SER A 10 -25.17 -22.27 22.92
CA SER A 10 -25.65 -20.98 22.43
C SER A 10 -24.54 -19.97 22.68
N ARG A 11 -23.81 -19.59 21.63
CA ARG A 11 -22.96 -18.41 21.70
C ARG A 11 -23.53 -17.45 20.71
N ARG A 12 -24.34 -16.53 21.23
CA ARG A 12 -24.85 -15.34 20.54
C ARG A 12 -23.85 -14.96 19.46
N LEU A 13 -24.20 -15.20 18.19
CA LEU A 13 -23.49 -14.53 17.12
C LEU A 13 -23.56 -13.05 17.47
N PRO A 14 -22.43 -12.33 17.51
CA PRO A 14 -22.49 -10.90 17.70
C PRO A 14 -23.50 -10.38 16.68
N LYS A 15 -24.38 -9.49 17.13
CA LYS A 15 -25.44 -8.93 16.28
C LYS A 15 -24.87 -8.27 15.01
N ASP A 16 -23.57 -8.02 15.03
CA ASP A 16 -22.78 -7.43 13.97
C ASP A 16 -21.71 -8.43 13.47
N ALA A 17 -21.70 -8.68 12.16
CA ALA A 17 -20.70 -9.52 11.51
C ALA A 17 -19.25 -9.01 11.71
N ARG A 18 -19.07 -7.71 11.98
CA ARG A 18 -17.76 -7.09 12.27
C ARG A 18 -17.08 -7.69 13.49
N THR A 19 -17.84 -8.20 14.46
CA THR A 19 -17.30 -8.79 15.70
C THR A 19 -16.99 -10.28 15.58
N LEU A 20 -17.39 -10.92 14.47
CA LEU A 20 -17.12 -12.34 14.18
C LEU A 20 -15.66 -12.55 13.78
N LEU A 21 -15.10 -11.62 13.01
CA LEU A 21 -13.70 -11.61 12.64
C LEU A 21 -12.89 -10.88 13.73
N LYS A 22 -12.54 -11.60 14.81
CA LYS A 22 -11.44 -11.16 15.69
C LYS A 22 -10.14 -11.18 14.90
N THR A 23 -9.94 -10.14 14.10
CA THR A 23 -8.69 -9.93 13.37
C THR A 23 -7.62 -9.63 14.41
N LEU A 24 -6.81 -10.63 14.75
CA LEU A 24 -5.59 -10.45 15.51
C LEU A 24 -4.61 -9.64 14.65
N SER A 25 -4.62 -8.33 14.81
CA SER A 25 -3.66 -7.44 14.18
C SER A 25 -2.61 -7.08 15.22
N ASN A 26 -1.52 -7.85 15.32
CA ASN A 26 -0.26 -7.37 15.88
C ASN A 26 0.39 -6.36 14.91
N ILE A 27 -0.39 -5.39 14.47
CA ILE A 27 0.01 -4.34 13.54
C ILE A 27 -0.03 -3.06 14.36
N SER A 28 1.14 -2.47 14.58
CA SER A 28 1.25 -1.23 15.32
C SER A 28 0.73 -0.07 14.46
N LEU A 29 -0.43 0.47 14.85
CA LEU A 29 -0.90 1.75 14.34
C LEU A 29 0.08 2.83 14.79
N GLN A 30 0.60 3.60 13.85
CA GLN A 30 1.52 4.69 14.10
C GLN A 30 0.83 6.01 13.78
N ASN A 31 1.01 7.03 14.61
CA ASN A 31 0.65 8.38 14.23
C ASN A 31 1.83 9.01 13.48
N LYS A 32 1.69 9.23 12.17
CA LYS A 32 2.76 9.68 11.27
C LYS A 32 2.15 10.53 10.16
N CYS A 33 2.90 11.53 9.66
CA CYS A 33 2.47 12.42 8.57
C CYS A 33 1.10 13.10 8.79
N GLY A 34 0.76 13.44 10.04
CA GLY A 34 -0.50 14.13 10.37
C GLY A 34 -1.74 13.24 10.34
N GLY A 35 -1.56 11.92 10.40
CA GLY A 35 -2.66 10.95 10.41
C GLY A 35 -2.24 9.59 10.95
N ASP A 36 -3.10 8.62 10.72
CA ASP A 36 -2.92 7.23 11.10
C ASP A 36 -2.18 6.49 9.98
N TYR A 37 -1.13 5.77 10.32
CA TYR A 37 -0.27 5.07 9.39
C TYR A 37 -0.05 3.64 9.86
N ILE A 38 -0.14 2.72 8.90
CA ILE A 38 0.10 1.30 9.10
C ILE A 38 1.08 0.82 8.04
N ASN A 39 2.16 0.15 8.48
CA ASN A 39 3.05 -0.58 7.60
C ASN A 39 2.87 -2.09 7.79
N TYR A 40 2.50 -2.79 6.72
CA TYR A 40 2.35 -4.25 6.66
C TYR A 40 3.65 -4.97 6.28
N GLY A 41 4.61 -4.25 5.68
CA GLY A 41 5.86 -4.79 5.16
C GLY A 41 5.71 -5.35 3.74
N LEU A 42 6.73 -5.14 2.92
CA LEU A 42 6.84 -5.63 1.55
C LEU A 42 7.25 -7.10 1.55
N GLU A 43 8.33 -7.45 2.25
CA GLU A 43 8.90 -8.81 2.26
C GLU A 43 7.90 -9.82 2.85
N THR A 44 7.29 -9.48 3.98
CA THR A 44 6.32 -10.33 4.69
C THR A 44 5.14 -10.70 3.79
N ASN A 45 4.67 -9.76 2.97
CA ASN A 45 3.58 -9.99 2.04
C ASN A 45 4.02 -10.81 0.83
N ILE A 46 5.21 -10.55 0.27
CA ILE A 46 5.76 -11.36 -0.81
C ILE A 46 5.88 -12.84 -0.38
N LEU A 47 6.46 -13.10 0.80
CA LEU A 47 6.66 -14.46 1.33
C LEU A 47 5.36 -15.26 1.44
N LYS A 48 4.24 -14.62 1.80
CA LYS A 48 2.91 -15.27 1.86
C LYS A 48 2.43 -15.79 0.51
N HIS A 49 2.87 -15.18 -0.58
CA HIS A 49 2.48 -15.52 -1.95
C HIS A 49 3.49 -16.43 -2.66
N LEU A 50 4.77 -16.43 -2.25
CA LEU A 50 5.83 -17.22 -2.89
C LEU A 50 5.62 -18.74 -2.82
N SER A 51 4.95 -19.25 -1.78
CA SER A 51 4.63 -20.67 -1.67
C SER A 51 3.80 -21.22 -2.85
N LYS A 52 3.10 -20.33 -3.57
CA LYS A 52 2.29 -20.69 -4.75
C LYS A 52 3.11 -20.74 -6.04
N TYR A 53 4.35 -20.26 -6.04
CA TYR A 53 5.18 -20.08 -7.23
C TYR A 53 6.62 -20.58 -6.99
N PRO A 54 6.82 -21.90 -6.81
CA PRO A 54 8.13 -22.48 -6.45
C PRO A 54 9.21 -22.26 -7.53
N ASP A 55 8.81 -22.19 -8.80
CA ASP A 55 9.74 -22.06 -9.93
C ASP A 55 10.17 -20.61 -10.18
N LEU A 56 9.57 -19.63 -9.50
CA LEU A 56 9.88 -18.22 -9.69
C LEU A 56 11.33 -17.91 -9.29
N GLU A 57 12.13 -17.32 -10.18
CA GLU A 57 13.50 -16.92 -9.87
C GLU A 57 13.62 -15.42 -9.56
N LYS A 58 12.79 -14.62 -10.25
CA LYS A 58 12.82 -13.17 -10.20
C LYS A 58 11.43 -12.61 -9.92
N ILE A 59 11.35 -11.71 -8.95
CA ILE A 59 10.16 -11.00 -8.53
C ILE A 59 10.21 -9.61 -9.16
N GLU A 60 9.27 -9.35 -10.06
CA GLU A 60 9.15 -8.07 -10.75
C GLU A 60 7.99 -7.28 -10.13
N LEU A 61 8.33 -6.36 -9.24
CA LEU A 61 7.39 -5.57 -8.46
C LEU A 61 6.83 -4.41 -9.28
N VAL A 62 5.52 -4.27 -9.23
CA VAL A 62 4.75 -3.11 -9.69
C VAL A 62 4.23 -2.40 -8.46
N VAL A 63 4.46 -1.09 -8.38
CA VAL A 63 4.04 -0.27 -7.25
C VAL A 63 2.91 0.64 -7.70
N ASN A 64 1.93 0.88 -6.84
CA ASN A 64 0.90 1.89 -7.06
C ASN A 64 0.68 2.72 -5.80
N VAL A 65 0.71 4.05 -5.94
CA VAL A 65 0.35 4.99 -4.88
C VAL A 65 -0.75 5.91 -5.37
N ASP A 66 -1.79 6.06 -4.56
CA ASP A 66 -2.99 6.83 -4.89
C ASP A 66 -3.56 7.52 -3.64
N GLY A 67 -4.36 8.58 -3.83
CA GLY A 67 -5.09 9.28 -2.79
C GLY A 67 -6.59 9.16 -3.00
N ILE A 68 -7.27 8.39 -2.15
CA ILE A 68 -8.68 8.04 -2.32
C ILE A 68 -9.52 8.69 -1.21
N PRO A 69 -10.46 9.60 -1.53
CA PRO A 69 -11.39 10.12 -0.53
C PRO A 69 -12.32 9.01 -0.06
N LEU A 70 -12.39 8.77 1.25
CA LEU A 70 -13.22 7.72 1.84
C LEU A 70 -14.70 8.12 1.89
N PHE A 71 -14.96 9.42 2.10
CA PHE A 71 -16.29 9.97 2.20
C PHE A 71 -16.43 11.22 1.33
N LYS A 72 -17.59 11.41 0.72
CA LYS A 72 -17.88 12.62 -0.06
C LYS A 72 -18.12 13.85 0.82
N SER A 73 -18.55 13.64 2.07
CA SER A 73 -18.98 14.68 3.01
C SER A 73 -17.97 15.00 4.11
N ILE A 74 -16.88 14.23 4.21
CA ILE A 74 -15.83 14.40 5.21
C ILE A 74 -14.49 14.35 4.48
N SER A 75 -13.53 15.19 4.88
CA SER A 75 -12.22 15.27 4.23
C SER A 75 -11.29 14.07 4.49
N LEU A 76 -11.85 12.95 4.96
CA LEU A 76 -11.06 11.75 5.26
C LEU A 76 -10.58 11.08 3.96
N ALA A 77 -9.27 10.94 3.83
CA ALA A 77 -8.59 10.38 2.68
C ALA A 77 -7.71 9.19 3.10
N LEU A 78 -7.68 8.18 2.24
CA LEU A 78 -6.84 7.00 2.35
C LEU A 78 -5.73 7.10 1.30
N TRP A 79 -4.49 6.88 1.71
CA TRP A 79 -3.33 6.86 0.82
C TRP A 79 -2.61 5.51 0.95
N PRO A 80 -3.00 4.51 0.14
CA PRO A 80 -2.33 3.23 0.12
C PRO A 80 -1.05 3.24 -0.73
N ILE A 81 -0.03 2.52 -0.26
CA ILE A 81 1.08 2.04 -1.06
C ILE A 81 0.79 0.58 -1.38
N LEU A 82 0.44 0.31 -2.63
CA LEU A 82 0.10 -1.01 -3.12
C LEU A 82 1.27 -1.62 -3.90
N CYS A 83 1.42 -2.93 -3.82
CA CYS A 83 2.35 -3.69 -4.63
C CYS A 83 1.67 -4.88 -5.28
N SER A 84 2.20 -5.29 -6.43
CA SER A 84 1.83 -6.53 -7.11
C SER A 84 3.06 -7.10 -7.82
N PHE A 85 3.07 -8.42 -8.03
CA PHE A 85 4.03 -9.12 -8.87
C PHE A 85 3.31 -10.29 -9.55
N LEU A 86 3.79 -10.77 -10.70
CA LEU A 86 3.14 -11.87 -11.44
C LEU A 86 1.63 -11.66 -11.69
N SER A 87 1.19 -10.40 -11.78
CA SER A 87 -0.23 -10.06 -11.93
C SER A 87 -1.14 -10.62 -10.83
N ILE A 88 -0.62 -10.86 -9.63
CA ILE A 88 -1.45 -11.17 -8.47
C ILE A 88 -2.30 -9.96 -8.07
N GLN A 89 -3.39 -10.21 -7.36
CA GLN A 89 -4.21 -9.15 -6.77
C GLN A 89 -3.30 -8.20 -5.97
N PRO A 90 -3.35 -6.88 -6.21
CA PRO A 90 -2.55 -5.91 -5.47
C PRO A 90 -2.78 -6.04 -3.97
N TYR A 91 -1.70 -5.95 -3.20
CA TYR A 91 -1.71 -5.99 -1.75
C TYR A 91 -1.17 -4.68 -1.18
N ALA A 92 -1.73 -4.27 -0.04
CA ALA A 92 -1.26 -3.08 0.67
C ALA A 92 0.05 -3.39 1.42
N VAL A 93 1.07 -2.61 1.12
CA VAL A 93 2.33 -2.60 1.86
C VAL A 93 2.26 -1.60 3.00
N ALA A 94 1.70 -0.42 2.73
CA ALA A 94 1.42 0.57 3.76
C ALA A 94 0.13 1.30 3.44
N ILE A 95 -0.51 1.85 4.48
CA ILE A 95 -1.73 2.63 4.36
C ILE A 95 -1.62 3.82 5.29
N PHE A 96 -1.81 5.02 4.76
CA PHE A 96 -2.08 6.22 5.52
C PHE A 96 -3.58 6.56 5.49
N CYS A 97 -4.11 7.08 6.57
CA CYS A 97 -5.46 7.58 6.71
C CYS A 97 -5.45 8.90 7.49
N GLY A 98 -6.04 9.94 6.93
CA GLY A 98 -6.09 11.26 7.58
C GLY A 98 -7.12 12.18 6.95
N ASN A 99 -7.33 13.34 7.56
CA ASN A 99 -8.28 14.36 7.06
C ASN A 99 -7.76 15.17 5.87
N SER A 100 -6.56 14.82 5.38
CA SER A 100 -5.90 15.38 4.21
C SER A 100 -4.94 14.34 3.66
N LYS A 101 -4.23 14.65 2.57
CA LYS A 101 -3.04 13.90 2.16
C LYS A 101 -1.97 13.91 3.28
N PRO A 102 -1.01 12.95 3.28
CA PRO A 102 0.04 12.93 4.28
C PRO A 102 0.81 14.26 4.29
N SER A 103 1.12 14.78 5.47
CA SER A 103 1.75 16.08 5.63
C SER A 103 3.23 16.12 5.18
N SER A 104 3.85 14.95 5.06
CA SER A 104 5.22 14.77 4.57
C SER A 104 5.26 13.56 3.65
N GLU A 105 5.61 13.80 2.40
CA GLU A 105 5.82 12.80 1.34
C GLU A 105 7.02 11.91 1.67
N GLU A 106 8.11 12.51 2.17
CA GLU A 106 9.33 11.81 2.55
C GLU A 106 9.04 10.80 3.66
N SER A 107 8.43 11.27 4.75
CA SER A 107 8.09 10.42 5.89
C SER A 107 7.08 9.34 5.47
N PHE A 108 6.10 9.67 4.62
CA PHE A 108 5.09 8.72 4.14
C PHE A 108 5.71 7.56 3.35
N ILE A 109 6.63 7.84 2.42
CA ILE A 109 7.23 6.81 1.56
C ILE A 109 8.45 6.12 2.21
N PHE A 110 9.02 6.70 3.27
CA PHE A 110 10.31 6.29 3.85
C PHE A 110 10.40 4.80 4.15
N ASP A 111 9.44 4.24 4.91
CA ASP A 111 9.52 2.85 5.34
C ASP A 111 9.48 1.89 4.15
N PHE A 112 8.64 2.22 3.15
CA PHE A 112 8.52 1.47 1.91
C PHE A 112 9.81 1.54 1.08
N VAL A 113 10.36 2.73 0.85
CA VAL A 113 11.58 2.91 0.05
C VAL A 113 12.78 2.25 0.71
N ASN A 114 12.91 2.35 2.03
CA ASN A 114 13.99 1.72 2.76
C ASN A 114 13.95 0.19 2.63
N GLU A 115 12.77 -0.42 2.85
CA GLU A 115 12.59 -1.86 2.67
C GLU A 115 12.80 -2.28 1.21
N LEU A 116 12.22 -1.55 0.26
CA LEU A 116 12.40 -1.82 -1.17
C LEU A 116 13.88 -1.77 -1.58
N SER A 117 14.64 -0.78 -1.11
CA SER A 117 16.08 -0.66 -1.41
C SER A 117 16.86 -1.88 -0.91
N ILE A 118 16.56 -2.34 0.32
CA ILE A 118 17.19 -3.54 0.89
C ILE A 118 16.86 -4.78 0.02
N LEU A 119 15.61 -4.92 -0.41
CA LEU A 119 15.17 -6.05 -1.23
C LEU A 119 15.74 -6.02 -2.66
N LEU A 120 15.83 -4.83 -3.28
CA LEU A 120 16.44 -4.67 -4.61
C LEU A 120 17.93 -5.03 -4.60
N GLN A 121 18.64 -4.71 -3.52
CA GLN A 121 20.08 -5.00 -3.39
C GLN A 121 20.34 -6.47 -3.02
N ASN A 122 19.57 -7.00 -2.07
CA ASN A 122 19.88 -8.29 -1.45
C ASN A 122 19.01 -9.44 -1.95
N GLY A 123 17.90 -9.16 -2.63
CA GLY A 123 16.84 -10.13 -2.92
C GLY A 123 16.14 -10.65 -1.66
N ILE A 124 15.35 -11.72 -1.81
CA ILE A 124 14.64 -12.40 -0.71
C ILE A 124 15.20 -13.81 -0.55
N LYS A 125 15.76 -14.11 0.62
CA LYS A 125 16.31 -15.44 0.94
C LYS A 125 15.30 -16.26 1.72
N THR A 126 15.00 -17.45 1.21
CA THR A 126 14.23 -18.49 1.91
C THR A 126 15.12 -19.69 2.17
N PRO A 127 14.75 -20.64 3.05
CA PRO A 127 15.52 -21.86 3.28
C PRO A 127 15.77 -22.70 2.02
N TYR A 128 14.95 -22.52 0.98
CA TYR A 128 14.95 -23.34 -0.24
C TYR A 128 15.52 -22.61 -1.46
N LYS A 129 15.41 -21.27 -1.51
CA LYS A 129 15.69 -20.49 -2.71
C LYS A 129 15.99 -19.03 -2.38
N HIS A 130 16.80 -18.40 -3.23
CA HIS A 130 17.03 -16.96 -3.24
C HIS A 130 16.33 -16.34 -4.46
N TYR A 131 15.48 -15.35 -4.21
CA TYR A 131 14.70 -14.66 -5.25
C TYR A 131 15.31 -13.28 -5.51
N LEU A 132 15.60 -12.98 -6.77
CA LEU A 132 16.01 -11.63 -7.17
C LEU A 132 14.79 -10.72 -7.20
N VAL A 133 14.93 -9.48 -6.74
CA VAL A 133 13.85 -8.49 -6.76
C VAL A 133 14.21 -7.39 -7.74
N SER A 134 13.25 -6.96 -8.54
CA SER A 134 13.39 -5.80 -9.42
C SER A 134 12.11 -4.98 -9.43
N LEU A 135 12.25 -3.68 -9.68
CA LEU A 135 11.12 -2.77 -9.82
C LEU A 135 10.80 -2.58 -11.31
N LYS A 136 9.53 -2.72 -11.69
CA LYS A 136 9.00 -2.32 -12.99
C LYS A 136 8.38 -0.90 -12.89
N PRO A 137 7.12 -0.58 -13.27
CA PRO A 137 6.66 0.78 -13.09
C PRO A 137 6.30 1.06 -11.63
N PHE A 138 6.61 2.29 -11.23
CA PHE A 138 6.01 2.95 -10.09
C PHE A 138 4.83 3.77 -10.61
N CYS A 139 3.62 3.24 -10.47
CA CYS A 139 2.38 3.85 -10.95
C CYS A 139 1.83 4.84 -9.92
N CYS A 140 1.42 6.00 -10.38
CA CYS A 140 0.66 6.98 -9.62
C CYS A 140 -0.12 7.86 -10.60
N ASP A 141 -1.25 8.39 -10.17
CA ASP A 141 -1.96 9.42 -10.94
C ASP A 141 -1.22 10.77 -10.82
N ALA A 142 -1.57 11.74 -11.67
CA ALA A 142 -0.85 13.01 -11.69
C ALA A 142 -0.87 13.75 -10.33
N PRO A 143 -1.98 13.81 -9.56
CA PRO A 143 -2.00 14.34 -8.20
C PRO A 143 -1.09 13.62 -7.21
N ALA A 144 -1.08 12.28 -7.17
CA ALA A 144 -0.21 11.52 -6.28
C ALA A 144 1.25 11.64 -6.68
N GLN A 145 1.54 11.64 -7.98
CA GLN A 145 2.87 11.88 -8.53
C GLN A 145 3.41 13.27 -8.12
N GLN A 146 2.56 14.30 -8.25
CA GLN A 146 2.89 15.65 -7.82
C GLN A 146 3.27 15.70 -6.34
N PHE A 147 2.49 15.01 -5.49
CA PHE A 147 2.74 14.94 -4.06
C PHE A 147 4.05 14.21 -3.75
N LEU A 148 4.28 13.04 -4.33
CA LEU A 148 5.46 12.23 -4.05
C LEU A 148 6.77 12.87 -4.51
N LYS A 149 6.73 13.58 -5.65
CA LYS A 149 7.92 14.22 -6.23
C LYS A 149 8.09 15.67 -5.79
N SER A 150 7.12 16.25 -5.08
CA SER A 150 7.09 17.67 -4.72
C SER A 150 7.31 18.61 -5.91
N ILE A 151 6.61 18.33 -7.01
CA ILE A 151 6.68 19.09 -8.27
C ILE A 151 5.45 19.98 -8.49
N ILE A 152 5.53 20.79 -9.54
CA ILE A 152 4.42 21.64 -10.00
C ILE A 152 3.26 20.75 -10.48
N SER A 153 2.04 21.18 -10.17
CA SER A 153 0.84 20.46 -10.60
C SER A 153 0.76 20.34 -12.11
N HIS A 154 0.13 19.27 -12.61
CA HIS A 154 -0.05 19.02 -14.05
C HIS A 154 -0.66 20.20 -14.83
N ASN A 155 -1.44 21.06 -14.16
CA ASN A 155 -2.02 22.29 -14.75
C ASN A 155 -1.13 23.54 -14.65
N GLY A 156 0.08 23.43 -14.11
CA GLY A 156 1.02 24.53 -14.01
C GLY A 156 1.71 24.83 -15.34
N TYR A 157 2.25 26.05 -15.46
CA TYR A 157 2.96 26.48 -16.66
C TYR A 157 4.23 25.65 -16.93
N ASP A 158 4.96 25.26 -15.89
CA ASP A 158 6.19 24.47 -16.01
C ASP A 158 5.97 23.05 -15.44
N SER A 159 4.85 22.42 -15.80
CA SER A 159 4.39 21.14 -15.22
C SER A 159 4.88 19.88 -15.95
N CYS A 160 5.40 20.03 -17.16
CA CYS A 160 5.86 18.90 -17.96
C CYS A 160 7.08 18.25 -17.31
N GLU A 161 6.96 17.01 -16.84
CA GLU A 161 8.11 16.29 -16.25
C GLU A 161 9.08 15.73 -17.30
N GLN A 162 8.63 15.65 -18.56
CA GLN A 162 9.40 15.08 -19.66
C GLN A 162 10.09 16.14 -20.52
N CYS A 163 9.73 17.41 -20.35
CA CYS A 163 10.12 18.50 -21.24
C CYS A 163 10.18 19.85 -20.51
N VAL A 164 10.96 20.79 -21.03
CA VAL A 164 11.14 22.14 -20.45
C VAL A 164 10.20 23.17 -21.10
N ILE A 165 9.13 22.71 -21.76
CA ILE A 165 8.21 23.58 -22.49
C ILE A 165 7.26 24.23 -21.49
N ARG A 166 7.17 25.56 -21.54
CA ARG A 166 6.20 26.33 -20.76
C ARG A 166 4.83 26.26 -21.42
N GLY A 167 3.82 25.85 -20.67
CA GLY A 167 2.42 25.88 -21.06
C GLY A 167 1.88 27.31 -21.21
N ALA A 168 0.69 27.44 -21.78
CA ALA A 168 -0.04 28.70 -21.84
C ALA A 168 -1.51 28.45 -21.47
N HIS A 169 -2.12 29.40 -20.76
CA HIS A 169 -3.54 29.32 -20.44
C HIS A 169 -4.34 29.85 -21.62
N ILE A 170 -5.18 29.00 -22.23
CA ILE A 170 -6.03 29.40 -23.34
C ILE A 170 -7.34 29.94 -22.75
N TYR A 171 -7.62 31.21 -22.97
CA TYR A 171 -8.92 31.79 -22.67
C TYR A 171 -9.89 31.39 -23.79
N HIS A 172 -10.90 30.57 -23.48
CA HIS A 172 -12.04 30.38 -24.37
C HIS A 172 -12.97 31.60 -24.25
N GLN A 173 -13.14 32.32 -25.36
CA GLN A 173 -14.19 33.33 -25.56
C GLN A 173 -15.50 32.67 -25.95
#